data_AF-A8QC40-F1
#
_entry.id   AF-A8QC40-F1
#
_cell.length_a   1.000
_cell.length_b   1.000
_cell.length_c   1.000
_cell.angle_alpha   90.00
_cell.angle_beta   90.00
_cell.angle_gamma   90.00
#
_symmetry.space_group_name_H-M   'P 1'
#
loop_
_entity.id
_entity.type
_entity.pdbx_description
1 polymer ?
#
loop_
_entity_poly.entity_id
_entity_poly.type
_entity_poly.pdbx_seq_one_letter_code
_entity_poly.pdbx_strand_id
1 'polypeptide(L)'
;MKCVVLLSLAFAGISLATPVYRRSGVAHCGVNTGGDINVSSAAEQARNAPTDDHGRSYPHQFKNYEGLPMSNACSGASMMLELPVFADGHAYNIAHGEKPGAARVIYSADDHSLCAIVAHDSNDSNFHLCSY
;
A
#
# COMPACT_ATOMS: atom_id res chain seq x y z
N MET A 1 37.79 -4.02 57.06
CA MET A 1 36.43 -3.58 56.65
C MET A 1 36.53 -3.10 55.21
N LYS A 2 36.02 -3.87 54.24
CA LYS A 2 36.07 -3.53 52.81
C LYS A 2 34.70 -3.84 52.22
N CYS A 3 33.86 -2.82 52.07
CA CYS A 3 32.62 -2.91 51.31
C CYS A 3 32.91 -2.44 49.88
N VAL A 4 32.88 -3.38 48.94
CA VAL A 4 32.90 -3.09 47.50
C VAL A 4 31.44 -3.01 47.06
N VAL A 5 30.97 -1.82 46.71
CA VAL A 5 29.64 -1.60 46.15
C VAL A 5 29.77 -1.64 44.62
N LEU A 6 29.24 -2.69 44.00
CA LEU A 6 29.12 -2.81 42.55
C LEU A 6 27.89 -2.01 42.09
N LEU A 7 28.13 -0.98 41.28
CA LEU A 7 27.10 -0.12 40.71
C LEU A 7 26.70 -0.69 39.33
N SER A 8 25.55 -1.36 39.26
CA SER A 8 25.00 -1.92 38.02
C SER A 8 24.36 -0.80 37.19
N LEU A 9 24.97 -0.36 36.09
CA LEU A 9 24.32 0.52 35.11
C LEU A 9 23.32 -0.28 34.28
N ALA A 10 22.02 -0.09 34.55
CA ALA A 10 20.94 -0.59 33.71
C ALA A 10 20.80 0.31 32.47
N PHE A 11 21.20 -0.17 31.30
CA PHE A 11 20.90 0.46 30.01
C PHE A 11 19.40 0.27 29.72
N ALA A 12 18.62 1.35 29.85
CA ALA A 12 17.24 1.39 29.37
C ALA A 12 17.27 1.54 27.84
N GLY A 13 16.98 0.45 27.11
CA GLY A 13 16.83 0.49 25.66
C GLY A 13 15.61 1.32 25.26
N ILE A 14 15.82 2.36 24.46
CA ILE A 14 14.74 3.14 23.84
C ILE A 14 14.23 2.34 22.65
N SER A 15 13.14 1.59 22.82
CA SER A 15 12.41 1.03 21.69
C SER A 15 11.72 2.16 20.93
N LEU A 16 12.24 2.52 19.77
CA LEU A 16 11.50 3.31 18.79
C LEU A 16 10.37 2.43 18.25
N ALA A 17 9.17 2.60 18.80
CA ALA A 17 7.96 2.03 18.23
C ALA A 17 7.74 2.70 16.87
N THR A 18 8.14 2.03 15.79
CA THR A 18 7.66 2.40 14.47
C THR A 18 6.14 2.23 14.47
N PRO A 19 5.38 3.22 13.96
CA PRO A 19 3.94 3.05 13.87
C PRO A 19 3.66 1.83 12.99
N VAL A 20 3.21 0.74 13.60
CA VAL A 20 2.57 -0.35 12.89
C VAL A 20 1.29 0.23 12.36
N TYR A 21 1.27 0.54 11.06
CA TYR A 21 0.07 0.96 10.36
C TYR A 21 -0.98 -0.14 10.57
N ARG A 22 -1.96 0.09 11.44
CA ARG A 22 -3.04 -0.88 11.65
C ARG A 22 -3.75 -1.02 10.32
N ARG A 23 -3.63 -2.19 9.67
CA ARG A 23 -4.23 -2.54 8.37
C ARG A 23 -5.77 -2.48 8.34
N SER A 24 -6.42 -2.14 9.44
CA SER A 24 -7.87 -1.98 9.55
C SER A 24 -8.22 -0.49 9.48
N GLY A 25 -8.58 -0.02 8.29
CA GLY A 25 -8.92 1.38 8.03
C GLY A 25 -9.66 1.54 6.72
N VAL A 26 -10.08 2.76 6.45
CA VAL A 26 -10.68 3.18 5.18
C VAL A 26 -9.72 4.17 4.54
N ALA A 27 -9.38 3.94 3.27
CA ALA A 27 -8.66 4.92 2.47
C ALA A 27 -9.68 5.74 1.67
N HIS A 28 -9.75 7.03 1.95
CA HIS A 28 -10.62 7.99 1.30
C HIS A 28 -9.96 8.46 -0.01
N CYS A 29 -10.43 7.93 -1.13
CA CYS A 29 -9.94 8.18 -2.49
C CYS A 29 -10.82 9.17 -3.28
N GLY A 30 -11.58 10.02 -2.56
CA GLY A 30 -12.43 11.07 -3.12
C GLY A 30 -13.86 10.64 -3.42
N VAL A 31 -14.83 11.49 -3.04
CA VAL A 31 -16.28 11.22 -3.05
C VAL A 31 -16.90 11.04 -4.44
N ASN A 32 -16.21 11.44 -5.52
CA ASN A 32 -16.68 11.30 -6.92
C ASN A 32 -15.65 10.63 -7.85
N THR A 33 -14.58 10.06 -7.27
CA THR A 33 -13.45 9.46 -8.00
C THR A 33 -13.29 8.01 -7.56
N GLY A 34 -12.55 7.75 -6.48
CA GLY A 34 -12.22 6.41 -6.01
C GLY A 34 -13.10 5.88 -4.88
N GLY A 35 -13.79 6.76 -4.14
CA GLY A 35 -14.63 6.39 -3.00
C GLY A 35 -13.82 5.96 -1.77
N ASP A 36 -14.51 5.30 -0.83
CA ASP A 36 -13.93 4.80 0.42
C ASP A 36 -13.50 3.34 0.26
N ILE A 37 -12.19 3.09 0.27
CA ILE A 37 -11.61 1.76 0.05
C ILE A 37 -11.31 1.10 1.39
N ASN A 38 -11.86 -0.10 1.63
CA ASN A 38 -11.48 -0.91 2.77
C ASN A 38 -10.03 -1.40 2.62
N VAL A 39 -9.15 -0.96 3.51
CA VAL A 39 -7.71 -1.27 3.43
C VAL A 39 -7.42 -2.76 3.57
N SER A 40 -8.20 -3.48 4.39
CA SER A 40 -8.04 -4.93 4.56
C SER A 40 -8.36 -5.68 3.27
N SER A 41 -9.47 -5.30 2.60
CA SER A 41 -9.88 -5.88 1.32
C SER A 41 -8.87 -5.58 0.22
N ALA A 42 -8.40 -4.32 0.10
CA ALA A 42 -7.37 -3.95 -0.86
C ALA A 42 -6.05 -4.72 -0.62
N ALA A 43 -5.64 -4.86 0.65
CA ALA A 43 -4.47 -5.66 1.01
C ALA A 43 -4.66 -7.15 0.70
N GLU A 44 -5.87 -7.67 0.83
CA GLU A 44 -6.19 -9.05 0.46
C GLU A 44 -6.13 -9.27 -1.05
N GLN A 45 -6.67 -8.34 -1.82
CA GLN A 45 -6.56 -8.38 -3.27
C GLN A 45 -5.09 -8.32 -3.72
N ALA A 46 -4.26 -7.45 -3.13
CA ALA A 46 -2.82 -7.41 -3.41
C ALA A 46 -2.12 -8.75 -3.11
N ARG A 47 -2.44 -9.40 -1.99
CA ARG A 47 -1.89 -10.72 -1.62
C ARG A 47 -2.24 -11.83 -2.61
N ASN A 48 -3.34 -11.70 -3.33
CA ASN A 48 -3.83 -12.70 -4.29
C ASN A 48 -3.60 -12.30 -5.75
N ALA A 49 -3.01 -11.13 -6.01
CA ALA A 49 -2.81 -10.59 -7.36
C ALA A 49 -1.62 -11.25 -8.07
N PRO A 50 -1.62 -11.34 -9.42
CA PRO A 50 -0.45 -11.73 -10.20
C PRO A 50 0.75 -10.81 -9.95
N THR A 51 1.97 -11.29 -10.21
CA THR A 51 3.21 -10.54 -9.98
C THR A 51 3.96 -10.17 -11.26
N ASP A 52 3.38 -10.47 -12.42
CA ASP A 52 3.89 -10.10 -13.74
C ASP A 52 3.17 -8.86 -14.31
N ASP A 53 3.88 -8.09 -15.13
CA ASP A 53 3.34 -6.91 -15.81
C ASP A 53 2.54 -7.32 -17.06
N HIS A 54 1.25 -6.99 -17.09
CA HIS A 54 0.36 -7.29 -18.23
C HIS A 54 0.26 -6.11 -19.22
N GLY A 55 1.12 -5.10 -19.06
CA GLY A 55 1.30 -3.98 -20.00
C GLY A 55 0.08 -3.07 -20.08
N ARG A 56 -0.82 -3.33 -21.04
CA ARG A 56 -2.06 -2.56 -21.22
C ARG A 56 -3.23 -3.10 -20.39
N SER A 57 -3.11 -4.32 -19.90
CA SER A 57 -4.06 -4.96 -18.99
C SER A 57 -3.55 -4.88 -17.55
N TYR A 58 -4.38 -5.25 -16.60
CA TYR A 58 -4.03 -5.26 -15.18
C TYR A 58 -3.69 -6.68 -14.69
N PRO A 59 -2.75 -6.80 -13.72
CA PRO A 59 -1.95 -5.71 -13.16
C PRO A 59 -0.89 -5.22 -14.15
N HIS A 60 -0.46 -3.98 -14.00
CA HIS A 60 0.68 -3.46 -14.76
C HIS A 60 1.62 -2.61 -13.90
N GLN A 61 2.79 -2.34 -14.45
CA GLN A 61 3.86 -1.69 -13.71
C GLN A 61 3.52 -0.25 -13.27
N PHE A 62 3.54 -0.03 -11.96
CA PHE A 62 3.45 1.29 -11.36
C PHE A 62 4.84 1.93 -11.25
N LYS A 63 5.01 3.10 -11.86
CA LYS A 63 6.30 3.79 -11.95
C LYS A 63 6.50 4.90 -10.92
N ASN A 64 5.44 5.33 -10.25
CA ASN A 64 5.44 6.42 -9.28
C ASN A 64 6.07 7.72 -9.83
N TYR A 65 5.66 8.14 -11.03
CA TYR A 65 6.21 9.36 -11.67
C TYR A 65 5.90 10.63 -10.87
N GLU A 66 4.82 10.60 -10.10
CA GLU A 66 4.35 11.67 -9.22
C GLU A 66 5.18 11.78 -7.93
N GLY A 67 6.04 10.80 -7.63
CA GLY A 67 6.88 10.80 -6.43
C GLY A 67 6.07 10.66 -5.12
N LEU A 68 4.98 9.90 -5.16
CA LEU A 68 4.10 9.69 -4.02
C LEU A 68 4.83 8.91 -2.90
N PRO A 69 4.54 9.21 -1.62
CA PRO A 69 5.14 8.50 -0.50
C PRO A 69 4.57 7.08 -0.41
N MET A 70 5.39 6.10 -0.80
CA MET A 70 5.06 4.68 -0.67
C MET A 70 5.41 4.16 0.72
N SER A 71 4.72 3.10 1.16
CA SER A 71 5.13 2.32 2.33
C SER A 71 6.57 1.85 2.19
N ASN A 72 7.34 1.93 3.28
CA ASN A 72 8.71 1.42 3.34
C ASN A 72 8.81 -0.08 3.03
N ALA A 73 7.71 -0.82 3.14
CA ALA A 73 7.66 -2.23 2.72
C ALA A 73 8.02 -2.41 1.23
N CYS A 74 7.90 -1.35 0.42
CA CYS A 74 8.19 -1.39 -1.01
C CYS A 74 9.45 -0.60 -1.40
N SER A 75 10.25 -0.10 -0.44
CA SER A 75 11.41 0.75 -0.75
C SER A 75 12.53 0.04 -1.54
N GLY A 76 12.53 -1.29 -1.53
CA GLY A 76 13.46 -2.12 -2.29
C GLY A 76 12.77 -3.05 -3.29
N ALA A 77 11.49 -2.83 -3.58
CA ALA A 77 10.75 -3.67 -4.50
C ALA A 77 11.39 -3.60 -5.90
N SER A 78 11.64 -4.77 -6.50
CA SER A 78 12.17 -4.87 -7.87
C SER A 78 11.19 -4.27 -8.89
N MET A 79 9.89 -4.35 -8.59
CA MET A 79 8.80 -3.79 -9.34
C MET A 79 7.60 -3.55 -8.42
N MET A 80 6.93 -2.41 -8.61
CA MET A 80 5.60 -2.16 -8.07
C MET A 80 4.58 -2.37 -9.18
N LEU A 81 3.43 -2.94 -8.84
CA LEU A 81 2.30 -3.16 -9.72
C LEU A 81 1.09 -2.39 -9.19
N GLU A 82 0.27 -1.88 -10.10
CA GLU A 82 -1.05 -1.34 -9.77
C GLU A 82 -2.15 -2.29 -10.22
N LEU A 83 -3.23 -2.36 -9.43
CA LEU A 83 -4.43 -3.14 -9.73
C LEU A 83 -5.68 -2.35 -9.28
N PRO A 84 -6.77 -2.33 -10.06
CA PRO A 84 -8.01 -1.67 -9.68
C PRO A 84 -8.59 -2.20 -8.37
N VAL A 85 -9.12 -1.30 -7.54
CA VAL A 85 -9.85 -1.63 -6.30
C VAL A 85 -11.11 -0.79 -6.21
N PHE A 86 -12.14 -1.35 -5.56
CA PHE A 86 -13.49 -0.79 -5.56
C PHE A 86 -14.01 -0.58 -4.14
N ALA A 87 -14.81 0.48 -3.98
CA ALA A 87 -15.37 0.86 -2.68
C ALA A 87 -16.41 -0.13 -2.13
N ASP A 88 -17.08 -0.88 -3.01
CA ASP A 88 -17.97 -1.99 -2.65
C ASP A 88 -17.21 -3.29 -2.31
N GLY A 89 -15.88 -3.29 -2.47
CA GLY A 89 -14.98 -4.36 -2.03
C GLY A 89 -14.90 -5.58 -2.94
N HIS A 90 -15.54 -5.58 -4.12
CA HIS A 90 -15.32 -6.67 -5.08
C HIS A 90 -13.91 -6.60 -5.66
N ALA A 91 -13.35 -7.76 -6.01
CA ALA A 91 -12.03 -7.85 -6.64
C ALA A 91 -12.13 -7.58 -8.15
N TYR A 92 -11.10 -6.95 -8.72
CA TYR A 92 -11.03 -6.71 -10.16
C TYR A 92 -10.99 -8.04 -10.93
N ASN A 93 -11.84 -8.14 -11.95
CA ASN A 93 -11.88 -9.29 -12.85
C ASN A 93 -10.72 -9.27 -13.85
N ILE A 94 -9.57 -9.81 -13.46
CA ILE A 94 -8.36 -9.89 -14.31
C ILE A 94 -8.62 -10.73 -15.57
N ALA A 95 -9.40 -11.82 -15.46
CA ALA A 95 -9.59 -12.78 -16.55
C ALA A 95 -10.33 -12.19 -17.76
N HIS A 96 -11.31 -11.32 -17.51
CA HIS A 96 -12.13 -10.70 -18.57
C HIS A 96 -11.92 -9.20 -18.71
N GLY A 97 -11.25 -8.57 -17.75
CA GLY A 97 -11.22 -7.13 -17.59
C GLY A 97 -12.56 -6.56 -17.17
N GLU A 98 -12.54 -5.38 -16.56
CA GLU A 98 -13.73 -4.57 -16.33
C GLU A 98 -13.35 -3.09 -16.29
N LYS A 99 -14.34 -2.20 -16.12
CA LYS A 99 -14.04 -0.78 -15.99
C LYS A 99 -13.27 -0.56 -14.67
N PRO A 100 -12.02 -0.09 -14.69
CA PRO A 100 -11.14 -0.13 -13.52
C PRO A 100 -11.47 0.91 -12.44
N GLY A 101 -12.43 1.80 -12.67
CA GLY A 101 -12.64 2.95 -11.78
C GLY A 101 -11.38 3.81 -11.63
N ALA A 102 -11.36 4.67 -10.60
CA ALA A 102 -10.26 5.59 -10.37
C ALA A 102 -9.19 5.06 -9.38
N ALA A 103 -9.55 4.20 -8.44
CA ALA A 103 -8.66 3.77 -7.36
C ALA A 103 -7.81 2.56 -7.76
N ARG A 104 -6.59 2.51 -7.22
CA ARG A 104 -5.63 1.43 -7.41
C ARG A 104 -5.01 1.03 -6.09
N VAL A 105 -4.82 -0.28 -5.91
CA VAL A 105 -3.86 -0.79 -4.94
C VAL A 105 -2.49 -0.89 -5.61
N ILE A 106 -1.47 -0.36 -4.94
CA ILE A 106 -0.07 -0.50 -5.35
C ILE A 106 0.58 -1.56 -4.47
N TYR A 107 1.21 -2.56 -5.07
CA TYR A 107 1.85 -3.65 -4.34
C TYR A 107 3.19 -4.05 -4.95
N SER A 108 4.05 -4.61 -4.09
CA SER A 108 5.34 -5.17 -4.48
C SER A 108 5.15 -6.50 -5.20
N ALA A 109 5.78 -6.66 -6.38
CA ALA A 109 5.79 -7.91 -7.11
C ALA A 109 6.62 -9.02 -6.41
N ASP A 110 7.49 -8.64 -5.46
CA ASP A 110 8.41 -9.58 -4.80
C ASP A 110 7.73 -10.36 -3.67
N ASP A 111 6.83 -9.72 -2.92
CA ASP A 111 6.27 -10.25 -1.67
C ASP A 111 4.80 -9.86 -1.43
N HIS A 112 4.13 -9.24 -2.40
CA HIS A 112 2.76 -8.74 -2.31
C HIS A 112 2.53 -7.70 -1.21
N SER A 113 3.59 -7.07 -0.70
CA SER A 113 3.45 -6.01 0.29
C SER A 113 2.64 -4.84 -0.29
N LEU A 114 1.63 -4.39 0.48
CA LEU A 114 0.85 -3.20 0.15
C LEU A 114 1.74 -1.96 0.25
N CYS A 115 1.95 -1.27 -0.87
CA CYS A 115 2.74 -0.05 -0.95
C CYS A 115 1.91 1.19 -0.65
N ALA A 116 0.75 1.32 -1.30
CA ALA A 116 -0.16 2.45 -1.18
C ALA A 116 -1.54 2.10 -1.76
N ILE A 117 -2.52 2.94 -1.45
CA ILE A 117 -3.77 3.04 -2.21
C ILE A 117 -3.80 4.44 -2.81
N VAL A 118 -3.97 4.51 -4.13
CA VAL A 118 -3.92 5.76 -4.90
C VAL A 118 -5.18 5.88 -5.74
N ALA A 119 -5.47 7.09 -6.24
CA ALA A 119 -6.55 7.29 -7.18
C ALA A 119 -6.21 8.35 -8.23
N HIS A 120 -6.81 8.20 -9.40
CA HIS A 120 -6.83 9.24 -10.42
C HIS A 120 -7.77 10.39 -10.02
N ASP A 121 -7.36 11.61 -10.36
CA ASP A 121 -8.27 12.75 -10.40
C ASP A 121 -9.15 12.72 -11.64
N SER A 122 -10.31 13.37 -11.58
CA SER A 122 -11.38 13.23 -12.59
C SER A 122 -10.98 13.63 -14.03
N ASN A 123 -9.88 14.37 -14.18
CA ASN A 123 -9.45 14.97 -15.45
C ASN A 123 -7.95 14.78 -15.74
N ASP A 124 -7.26 13.88 -15.03
CA ASP A 124 -5.82 13.68 -15.18
C ASP A 124 -5.46 12.19 -15.14
N SER A 125 -4.38 11.82 -15.81
CA SER A 125 -3.74 10.51 -15.70
C SER A 125 -2.83 10.39 -14.47
N ASN A 126 -2.54 11.49 -13.78
CA ASN A 126 -1.77 11.46 -12.53
C ASN A 126 -2.54 10.79 -11.39
N PHE A 127 -1.79 10.21 -10.46
CA PHE A 127 -2.28 9.65 -9.21
C PHE A 127 -2.04 10.58 -8.02
N HIS A 128 -2.97 10.55 -7.06
CA HIS A 128 -2.77 11.06 -5.71
C HIS A 128 -2.90 9.92 -4.69
N LEU A 129 -2.27 10.11 -3.52
CA LEU A 129 -2.43 9.19 -2.39
C LEU A 129 -3.82 9.35 -1.78
N CYS A 130 -4.52 8.24 -1.53
CA CYS A 130 -5.75 8.29 -0.76
C CYS A 130 -5.44 8.66 0.71
N SER A 131 -6.31 9.46 1.31
CA SER A 131 -6.17 9.84 2.74
C SER A 131 -6.72 8.76 3.66
N TYR A 132 -6.26 8.69 4.90
CA TYR A 132 -6.60 7.63 5.86
C TYR A 132 -6.94 8.21 7.24
#